data_AF-L7E4J7-F1
#
_entry.id   AF-L7E4J7-F1
#
_cell.length_a   1.000
_cell.length_b   1.000
_cell.length_c   1.000
_cell.angle_alpha   90.00
_cell.angle_beta   90.00
_cell.angle_gamma   90.00
#
_symmetry.space_group_name_H-M   'P 1'
#
loop_
_entity.id
_entity.type
_entity.pdbx_description
1 polymer ?
#
loop_
_entity_poly.entity_id
_entity_poly.type
_entity_poly.pdbx_seq_one_letter_code
_entity_poly.pdbx_strand_id
1 'polypeptide(L)' 'MKQTTANYDEPWKEALTEYFEAFLHFFFPEVHQLISYQLSVISYQLSVTSYQLSVISD' A
#
# COMPACT_ATOMS: atom_id res chain seq x y z
N MET A 1 -5.29 2.64 43.56
CA MET A 1 -5.99 2.06 42.39
C MET A 1 -5.28 2.59 41.15
N LYS A 2 -4.63 1.74 40.35
CA LYS A 2 -4.00 2.17 39.09
C LYS A 2 -5.13 2.41 38.08
N GLN A 3 -5.25 3.63 37.58
CA GLN A 3 -6.21 3.95 36.52
C GLN A 3 -5.86 3.13 35.28
N THR A 4 -6.75 2.24 34.88
CA THR A 4 -6.69 1.56 33.59
C THR A 4 -7.18 2.55 32.54
N THR A 5 -6.27 3.39 32.03
CA THR A 5 -6.58 4.28 30.91
C THR A 5 -6.70 3.43 29.65
N ALA A 6 -7.92 3.21 29.17
CA ALA A 6 -8.14 2.55 27.88
C ALA A 6 -7.56 3.44 26.77
N ASN A 7 -6.63 2.90 25.97
CA ASN A 7 -6.03 3.60 24.86
C ASN A 7 -7.00 3.59 23.67
N TYR A 8 -7.82 4.64 23.55
CA TYR A 8 -8.80 4.76 22.47
C TYR A 8 -8.20 5.23 21.13
N ASP A 9 -6.89 5.51 21.09
CA ASP A 9 -6.24 6.15 19.96
C ASP A 9 -5.59 5.16 18.97
N GLU A 10 -5.46 3.89 19.36
CA GLU A 10 -4.92 2.81 18.53
C GLU A 10 -5.96 2.16 17.59
N PRO A 11 -7.20 1.84 18.04
CA PRO A 11 -8.11 1.01 17.25
C PRO A 11 -8.53 1.65 15.91
N TRP A 12 -8.64 2.97 15.86
CA TRP A 12 -9.04 3.67 14.63
C TRP A 12 -7.92 3.72 13.58
N LYS A 13 -6.66 3.73 14.02
CA LYS A 13 -5.49 3.70 13.12
C LYS A 13 -5.35 2.33 12.46
N GLU A 14 -5.57 1.28 13.25
CA GLU A 14 -5.60 -0.10 12.76
C GLU A 14 -6.74 -0.30 11.75
N ALA A 15 -7.95 0.15 12.10
CA ALA A 15 -9.10 0.06 11.20
C ALA A 15 -8.86 0.82 9.87
N LEU A 16 -8.28 2.01 9.91
CA LEU A 16 -7.93 2.71 8.66
C LEU A 16 -6.94 1.90 7.83
N THR A 17 -5.92 1.31 8.45
CA THR A 17 -4.92 0.51 7.73
C THR A 17 -5.53 -0.75 7.12
N GLU A 18 -6.43 -1.42 7.84
CA GLU A 18 -7.07 -2.67 7.41
C GLU A 18 -8.14 -2.45 6.32
N TYR A 19 -8.96 -1.40 6.46
CA TYR A 19 -10.13 -1.21 5.60
C TYR A 19 -9.93 -0.22 4.46
N PHE A 20 -8.86 0.59 4.45
CA PHE A 20 -8.71 1.65 3.44
C PHE A 20 -8.64 1.13 2.01
N GLU A 21 -7.94 0.01 1.77
CA GLU A 21 -7.89 -0.59 0.43
C GLU A 21 -9.26 -1.10 -0.01
N ALA A 22 -9.94 -1.87 0.86
CA ALA A 22 -11.29 -2.37 0.59
C ALA A 22 -12.29 -1.22 0.38
N PHE A 23 -12.15 -0.11 1.13
CA PHE A 23 -12.93 1.11 0.98
C PHE A 23 -12.72 1.74 -0.41
N LEU A 24 -11.47 1.92 -0.85
CA LEU A 24 -11.18 2.48 -2.17
C LEU A 24 -11.70 1.56 -3.28
N HIS A 25 -11.55 0.25 -3.13
CA HIS A 25 -12.05 -0.72 -4.09
C HIS A 25 -13.59 -0.69 -4.20
N PHE A 26 -14.30 -0.53 -3.08
CA PHE A 26 -15.76 -0.53 -3.05
C PHE A 26 -16.37 0.79 -3.54
N PHE A 27 -15.85 1.94 -3.09
CA PHE A 27 -16.44 3.25 -3.39
C PHE A 27 -15.83 3.92 -4.63
N PHE A 28 -14.59 3.59 -4.99
CA PHE A 28 -13.84 4.24 -6.07
C PHE A 28 -13.07 3.23 -6.94
N PRO A 29 -13.78 2.33 -7.64
CA PRO A 29 -13.13 1.24 -8.38
C PRO A 29 -12.18 1.73 -9.47
N GLU A 30 -12.49 2.83 -10.17
CA GLU A 30 -11.62 3.40 -11.20
C GLU A 30 -10.31 3.96 -10.63
N VAL A 31 -10.39 4.63 -9.47
CA VAL A 31 -9.21 5.18 -8.78
C VAL A 31 -8.33 4.03 -8.28
N HIS A 32 -8.94 3.01 -7.68
CA HIS A 32 -8.24 1.80 -7.24
C HIS A 32 -7.51 1.12 -8.41
N GLN A 33 -8.17 0.98 -9.56
CA GLN A 33 -7.56 0.41 -10.77
C GLN A 33 -6.40 1.27 -11.29
N LEU A 34 -6.53 2.60 -11.30
CA LEU A 34 -5.47 3.50 -11.73
C LEU A 34 -4.22 3.36 -10.84
N ILE A 35 -4.40 3.31 -9.52
CA ILE A 35 -3.31 3.11 -8.55
C ILE A 35 -2.64 1.76 -8.79
N SER A 36 -3.42 0.69 -8.94
CA SER A 36 -2.91 -0.66 -9.21
C SER A 36 -2.09 -0.72 -10.50
N TYR A 37 -2.59 -0.11 -11.58
CA TYR A 37 -1.89 -0.04 -12.86
C TYR A 37 -0.58 0.75 -12.74
N GLN A 38 -0.60 1.91 -12.08
CA GLN A 38 0.61 2.70 -11.86
C GLN A 38 1.68 1.91 -11.10
N LEU A 39 1.29 1.20 -10.04
CA LEU A 39 2.21 0.35 -9.27
C LEU A 39 2.79 -0.78 -10.13
N SER A 40 1.97 -1.39 -10.99
CA SER A 40 2.43 -2.41 -11.94
C SER A 40 3.48 -1.86 -12.91
N VAL A 41 3.25 -0.66 -13.47
CA VAL A 41 4.21 0.00 -14.37
C VAL A 41 5.53 0.30 -13.64
N ILE A 42 5.47 0.86 -12.42
CA ILE A 42 6.68 1.15 -11.64
C ILE A 42 7.46 -0.13 -11.33
N SER A 43 6.76 -1.20 -10.92
CA SER A 43 7.37 -2.50 -10.66
C SER A 43 8.08 -3.07 -11.89
N TYR A 44 7.43 -2.99 -13.06
CA TYR A 44 8.04 -3.41 -14.32
C TYR A 44 9.28 -2.58 -14.66
N GLN A 45 9.22 -1.25 -14.52
CA GLN A 45 10.37 -0.38 -14.78
C GLN A 45 11.56 -0.68 -13.86
N LEU A 46 11.29 -0.93 -12.57
CA LEU A 46 12.31 -1.35 -11.61
C LEU A 46 12.92 -2.69 -12.00
N SER A 47 12.09 -3.66 -12.41
CA SER A 47 12.55 -4.96 -12.89
C SER A 47 13.47 -4.80 -14.10
N VAL A 48 13.06 -4.05 -15.12
CA VAL A 48 13.87 -3.78 -16.32
C VAL A 48 15.19 -3.13 -15.92
N THR A 49 15.17 -2.12 -15.06
CA THR A 49 16.39 -1.43 -14.61
C THR A 49 17.33 -2.39 -13.87
N SER A 50 16.79 -3.25 -13.01
CA SER A 50 17.56 -4.29 -12.32
C SER A 50 18.20 -5.28 -13.28
N TYR A 51 17.46 -5.74 -14.30
CA TYR A 51 18.01 -6.61 -15.35
C TYR A 51 19.13 -5.91 -16.12
N GLN A 52 18.94 -4.66 -16.54
CA GLN A 52 19.99 -3.90 -17.26
C GLN A 52 21.25 -3.74 -16.42
N LEU A 53 21.12 -3.40 -15.14
CA LEU A 53 22.27 -3.31 -14.22
C LEU A 53 22.98 -4.65 -14.04
N SER A 54 22.23 -5.75 -13.98
CA SER A 54 22.80 -7.10 -13.90
C SER A 54 23.61 -7.46 -15.15
N VAL A 55 23.14 -7.06 -16.34
CA VAL A 55 23.81 -7.36 -17.62
C VAL A 55 25.10 -6.55 -17.79
N ILE A 56 25.13 -5.30 -17.30
CA ILE A 56 26.31 -4.43 -17.40
C ILE A 56 27.38 -4.78 -16.35
N SER A 57 26.97 -5.44 -15.26
CA SER A 57 27.87 -5.85 -14.18
C SER A 57 28.51 -7.23 -14.41
N ASP A 58 28.15 -7.93 -15.49
CA ASP A 58 28.78 -9.17 -15.97
C ASP A 58 29.91 -8.82 -16.97
#